data_AF-A0A8C3BL53-F1
#
_entry.id   AF-A0A8C3BL53-F1
#
_cell.length_a   1.000
_cell.length_b   1.000
_cell.length_c   1.000
_cell.angle_alpha   90.00
_cell.angle_beta   90.00
_cell.angle_gamma   90.00
#
_symmetry.space_group_name_H-M   'P 1'
#
loop_
_entity.id
_entity.type
_entity.pdbx_description
1 polymer ?
#
loop_
_entity_poly.entity_id
_entity_poly.type
_entity_poly.pdbx_seq_one_letter_code
_entity_poly.pdbx_strand_id
1 'polypeptide(L)'
;MIETLVSTEAQELLYQLTALLEQELRCQPKASGLRLIEAAHDNGLRMTARLRDFEVKDLLSLTQFFGFHAETFSLAVNFLDRFLSKMKPSVLALSIMALEIEEQKLLELTEALEFLQLHSKINNRELTFWKELVLKCLTEYSSSKCSKPNVQKLKWIVSGRTARQLKHSYYRITHLPTIPETSS
;
A
#
# COMPACT_ATOMS: atom_id res chain seq x y z
N MET A 1 30.84 -13.97 37.43
CA MET A 1 31.09 -13.30 36.13
C MET A 1 30.03 -13.61 35.08
N ILE A 2 29.53 -14.86 34.98
CA ILE A 2 28.44 -15.21 34.05
C ILE A 2 27.08 -14.64 34.50
N GLU A 3 26.75 -14.67 35.80
CA GLU A 3 25.49 -14.10 36.33
C GLU A 3 25.35 -12.58 36.13
N THR A 4 26.46 -11.85 36.22
CA THR A 4 26.50 -10.39 35.99
C THR A 4 26.33 -10.01 34.52
N LEU A 5 26.75 -10.87 33.59
CA LEU A 5 26.55 -10.72 32.14
C LEU A 5 25.10 -11.00 31.74
N VAL A 6 24.50 -12.07 32.28
CA VAL A 6 23.07 -12.39 32.08
C VAL A 6 22.18 -11.27 32.63
N SER A 7 22.55 -10.66 33.76
CA SER A 7 21.83 -9.50 34.31
C SER A 7 21.92 -8.26 33.43
N THR A 8 23.03 -8.05 32.70
CA THR A 8 23.22 -6.86 31.85
C THR A 8 22.49 -7.00 30.52
N GLU A 9 22.53 -8.18 29.89
CA GLU A 9 21.75 -8.48 28.68
C GLU A 9 20.24 -8.42 28.95
N ALA A 10 19.78 -8.98 30.08
CA ALA A 10 18.37 -8.91 30.48
C ALA A 10 17.91 -7.46 30.73
N GLN A 11 18.77 -6.62 31.29
CA GLN A 11 18.46 -5.22 31.56
C GLN A 11 18.41 -4.37 30.28
N GLU A 12 19.30 -4.65 29.33
CA GLU A 12 19.26 -4.03 27.99
C GLU A 12 17.98 -4.42 27.24
N LEU A 13 17.60 -5.70 27.26
CA LEU A 13 16.35 -6.17 26.67
C LEU A 13 15.12 -5.51 27.32
N LEU A 14 15.13 -5.31 28.64
CA LEU A 14 14.04 -4.64 29.35
C LEU A 14 13.92 -3.17 28.95
N TYR A 15 15.05 -2.48 28.75
CA TYR A 15 15.07 -1.11 28.25
C TYR A 15 14.52 -1.04 26.81
N GLN A 16 14.97 -1.92 25.93
CA GLN A 16 14.49 -2.00 24.55
C GLN A 16 12.98 -2.31 24.48
N LEU A 17 12.50 -3.27 25.28
CA LEU A 17 11.08 -3.59 25.39
C LEU A 17 10.25 -2.39 25.85
N THR A 18 10.73 -1.65 26.85
CA THR A 18 10.07 -0.45 27.34
C THR A 18 9.94 0.60 26.23
N ALA A 19 11.02 0.84 25.48
CA ALA A 19 11.01 1.75 24.35
C ALA A 19 10.03 1.31 23.23
N LEU A 20 9.97 0.01 22.94
CA LEU A 20 9.03 -0.54 21.95
C LEU A 20 7.57 -0.41 22.38
N LEU A 21 7.25 -0.62 23.66
CA LEU A 21 5.90 -0.43 24.19
C LEU A 21 5.44 1.02 24.11
N GLU A 22 6.32 1.98 24.43
CA GLU A 22 6.04 3.41 24.25
C GLU A 22 5.81 3.76 22.77
N GLN A 23 6.60 3.16 21.86
CA GLN A 23 6.44 3.36 20.43
C GLN A 23 5.12 2.75 19.92
N GLU A 24 4.73 1.58 20.40
CA GLU A 24 3.48 0.90 20.02
C GLU A 24 2.28 1.80 20.31
N LEU A 25 2.20 2.36 21.54
CA LEU A 25 1.14 3.30 21.94
C LEU A 25 1.02 4.50 21.00
N ARG A 26 2.15 5.06 20.56
CA ARG A 26 2.19 6.20 19.63
C ARG A 26 1.82 5.82 18.20
N CYS A 27 1.92 4.53 17.85
CA CYS A 27 1.65 3.99 16.52
C CYS A 27 0.32 3.24 16.42
N GLN A 28 -0.56 3.32 17.42
CA GLN A 28 -1.89 2.72 17.29
C GLN A 28 -2.79 3.52 16.34
N PRO A 29 -3.58 2.85 15.49
CA PRO A 29 -4.63 3.50 14.73
C PRO A 29 -5.71 4.07 15.67
N LYS A 30 -6.37 5.16 15.26
CA LYS A 30 -7.44 5.75 16.09
C LYS A 30 -8.65 4.83 16.07
N ALA A 31 -9.02 4.29 17.24
CA ALA A 31 -10.17 3.40 17.39
C ALA A 31 -11.49 4.02 16.86
N SER A 32 -11.70 5.33 17.07
CA SER A 32 -12.87 6.03 16.54
C SER A 32 -12.93 6.03 15.01
N GLY A 33 -11.78 6.14 14.34
CA GLY A 33 -11.70 6.08 12.88
C GLY A 33 -11.96 4.68 12.33
N LEU A 34 -11.42 3.64 12.99
CA LEU A 34 -11.67 2.25 12.58
C LEU A 34 -13.14 1.85 12.75
N ARG A 35 -13.80 2.27 13.84
CA ARG A 35 -15.24 2.04 14.03
C ARG A 35 -16.10 2.63 12.92
N LEU A 36 -15.69 3.74 12.31
CA LEU A 36 -16.42 4.32 11.17
C LEU A 36 -16.33 3.43 9.92
N ILE A 37 -15.24 2.69 9.75
CA ILE A 37 -15.02 1.75 8.64
C ILE A 37 -15.81 0.47 8.87
N GLU A 38 -15.83 -0.03 10.12
CA GLU A 38 -16.63 -1.19 10.51
C GLU A 38 -18.14 -0.93 10.38
N ALA A 39 -18.59 0.27 10.73
CA ALA A 39 -20.00 0.66 10.65
C ALA A 39 -20.44 1.12 9.24
N ALA A 40 -19.51 1.27 8.29
CA ALA A 40 -19.84 1.73 6.94
C ALA A 40 -20.51 0.63 6.12
N HIS A 41 -21.61 0.97 5.45
CA HIS A 41 -22.27 0.11 4.47
C HIS A 41 -21.67 0.29 3.08
N ASP A 42 -21.72 -0.77 2.26
CA ASP A 42 -21.21 -0.77 0.90
C ASP A 42 -22.09 0.07 -0.03
N ASN A 43 -21.87 1.38 -0.04
CA ASN A 43 -22.54 2.32 -0.95
C ASN A 43 -21.60 2.87 -2.03
N GLY A 44 -20.38 2.31 -2.14
CA GLY A 44 -19.37 2.72 -3.11
C GLY A 44 -18.66 4.05 -2.81
N LEU A 45 -19.06 4.78 -1.77
CA LEU A 45 -18.55 6.13 -1.47
C LEU A 45 -17.59 6.18 -0.28
N ARG A 46 -17.46 5.08 0.48
CA ARG A 46 -16.69 5.04 1.73
C ARG A 46 -15.93 3.72 1.83
N MET A 47 -14.79 3.77 2.50
CA MET A 47 -14.08 2.56 2.91
C MET A 47 -14.94 1.78 3.90
N THR A 48 -15.11 0.49 3.62
CA THR A 48 -15.79 -0.46 4.49
C THR A 48 -14.79 -1.48 5.01
N ALA A 49 -15.12 -2.20 6.09
CA ALA A 49 -14.28 -3.27 6.60
C ALA A 49 -13.98 -4.33 5.52
N ARG A 50 -14.97 -4.62 4.66
CA ARG A 50 -14.79 -5.56 3.55
C ARG A 50 -13.77 -5.07 2.52
N LEU A 51 -13.83 -3.78 2.13
CA LEU A 51 -12.86 -3.19 1.21
C LEU A 51 -11.45 -3.18 1.81
N ARG A 52 -11.33 -2.82 3.09
CA ARG A 52 -10.07 -2.92 3.83
C ARG A 52 -9.50 -4.34 3.79
N ASP A 53 -10.34 -5.37 4.00
CA ASP A 53 -9.89 -6.77 3.99
C ASP A 53 -9.41 -7.22 2.60
N PHE A 54 -9.98 -6.67 1.53
CA PHE A 54 -9.45 -6.89 0.17
C PHE A 54 -8.05 -6.27 0.02
N GLU A 55 -7.86 -5.01 0.41
CA GLU A 55 -6.55 -4.35 0.36
C GLU A 55 -5.49 -5.07 1.21
N VAL A 56 -5.88 -5.58 2.39
CA VAL A 56 -4.97 -6.36 3.25
C VAL A 56 -4.59 -7.69 2.58
N LYS A 57 -5.49 -8.34 1.84
CA LYS A 57 -5.16 -9.54 1.05
C LYS A 57 -4.22 -9.22 -0.10
N ASP A 58 -4.36 -8.07 -0.73
CA ASP A 58 -3.45 -7.62 -1.78
C ASP A 58 -2.07 -7.32 -1.22
N LEU A 59 -1.98 -6.65 -0.06
CA LEU A 59 -0.72 -6.45 0.67
C LEU A 59 -0.06 -7.77 1.05
N LEU A 60 -0.83 -8.77 1.50
CA LEU A 60 -0.31 -10.10 1.82
C LEU A 60 0.24 -10.77 0.56
N SER A 61 -0.50 -10.70 -0.54
CA SER A 61 -0.10 -11.27 -1.84
C SER A 61 1.19 -10.63 -2.36
N LEU A 62 1.32 -9.30 -2.24
CA LEU A 62 2.55 -8.58 -2.61
C LEU A 62 3.73 -8.98 -1.70
N THR A 63 3.50 -9.05 -0.39
CA THR A 63 4.53 -9.47 0.57
C THR A 63 5.06 -10.86 0.22
N GLN A 64 4.17 -11.81 -0.08
CA GLN A 64 4.54 -13.16 -0.50
C GLN A 64 5.24 -13.19 -1.86
N PHE A 65 4.72 -12.44 -2.84
CA PHE A 65 5.27 -12.38 -4.19
C PHE A 65 6.71 -11.84 -4.21
N PHE A 66 6.99 -10.81 -3.40
CA PHE A 66 8.32 -10.21 -3.30
C PHE A 66 9.22 -10.88 -2.25
N GLY A 67 8.71 -11.84 -1.48
CA GLY A 67 9.45 -12.52 -0.42
C GLY A 67 9.84 -11.61 0.74
N PHE A 68 9.01 -10.61 1.07
CA PHE A 68 9.24 -9.73 2.21
C PHE A 68 8.97 -10.43 3.54
N HIS A 69 9.62 -9.95 4.61
CA HIS A 69 9.43 -10.48 5.96
C HIS A 69 8.01 -10.20 6.47
N ALA A 70 7.53 -11.05 7.38
CA ALA A 70 6.22 -10.85 8.01
C ALA A 70 6.10 -9.49 8.74
N GLU A 71 7.20 -8.97 9.27
CA GLU A 71 7.28 -7.64 9.86
C GLU A 71 6.91 -6.52 8.87
N THR A 72 7.33 -6.66 7.60
CA THR A 72 6.99 -5.70 6.54
C THR A 72 5.49 -5.68 6.29
N PHE A 73 4.85 -6.86 6.25
CA PHE A 73 3.41 -6.96 6.12
C PHE A 73 2.68 -6.34 7.33
N SER A 74 3.08 -6.68 8.55
CA SER A 74 2.49 -6.12 9.78
C SER A 74 2.62 -4.60 9.82
N LEU A 75 3.76 -4.05 9.42
CA LEU A 75 3.98 -2.60 9.37
C LEU A 75 3.13 -1.93 8.28
N ALA A 76 2.99 -2.56 7.10
CA ALA A 76 2.14 -2.05 6.02
C ALA A 76 0.66 -1.99 6.45
N VAL A 77 0.16 -3.04 7.12
CA VAL A 77 -1.19 -3.06 7.68
C VAL A 77 -1.36 -2.00 8.78
N ASN A 78 -0.37 -1.84 9.67
CA ASN A 78 -0.41 -0.78 10.69
C ASN A 78 -0.50 0.62 10.05
N PHE A 79 0.28 0.88 8.99
CA PHE A 79 0.20 2.15 8.28
C PHE A 79 -1.15 2.35 7.58
N LEU A 80 -1.67 1.32 6.93
CA LEU A 80 -2.99 1.35 6.31
C LEU A 80 -4.07 1.74 7.34
N ASP A 81 -4.10 1.07 8.49
CA ASP A 81 -5.09 1.34 9.54
C ASP A 81 -4.97 2.74 10.13
N ARG A 82 -3.74 3.18 10.39
CA ARG A 82 -3.50 4.54 10.91
C ARG A 82 -3.93 5.59 9.92
N PHE A 83 -3.68 5.35 8.64
CA PHE A 83 -4.07 6.25 7.57
C PHE A 83 -5.60 6.33 7.45
N LEU A 84 -6.27 5.18 7.30
CA LEU A 84 -7.73 5.10 7.20
C LEU A 84 -8.44 5.63 8.45
N SER A 85 -7.83 5.51 9.63
CA SER A 85 -8.39 6.06 10.87
C SER A 85 -8.37 7.60 10.96
N LYS A 86 -7.61 8.27 10.09
CA LYS A 86 -7.45 9.74 10.10
C LYS A 86 -8.01 10.43 8.87
N MET A 87 -8.10 9.73 7.74
CA MET A 87 -8.38 10.35 6.45
C MET A 87 -9.44 9.55 5.67
N LYS A 88 -10.35 10.26 5.01
CA LYS A 88 -11.27 9.64 4.04
C LYS A 88 -10.50 9.33 2.75
N PRO A 89 -10.61 8.12 2.19
CA PRO A 89 -9.95 7.79 0.93
C PRO A 89 -10.37 8.68 -0.25
N SER A 90 -11.61 9.19 -0.24
CA SER A 90 -12.07 10.14 -1.26
C SER A 90 -11.28 11.46 -1.24
N VAL A 91 -10.88 11.93 -0.06
CA VAL A 91 -10.03 13.12 0.05
C VAL A 91 -8.65 12.84 -0.51
N LEU A 92 -8.09 11.66 -0.24
CA LEU A 92 -6.78 11.27 -0.78
C LEU A 92 -6.81 11.18 -2.30
N ALA A 93 -7.82 10.50 -2.86
CA ALA A 93 -7.98 10.34 -4.29
C ALA A 93 -8.10 11.70 -5.00
N LEU A 94 -8.91 12.62 -4.44
CA LEU A 94 -9.01 13.98 -4.96
C LEU A 94 -7.71 14.77 -4.82
N SER A 95 -7.00 14.64 -3.70
CA SER A 95 -5.69 15.30 -3.53
C SER A 95 -4.67 14.83 -4.56
N ILE A 96 -4.61 13.54 -4.85
CA ILE A 96 -3.70 12.97 -5.87
C ILE A 96 -4.11 13.45 -7.27
N MET A 97 -5.40 13.33 -7.63
CA MET A 97 -5.91 13.81 -8.92
C MET A 97 -5.64 15.30 -9.12
N ALA A 98 -5.85 16.13 -8.09
CA ALA A 98 -5.57 17.56 -8.14
C ALA A 98 -4.10 17.85 -8.46
N LEU A 99 -3.17 17.14 -7.80
CA LEU A 99 -1.74 17.28 -8.05
C LEU A 99 -1.36 16.82 -9.46
N GLU A 100 -1.94 15.72 -9.94
CA GLU A 100 -1.68 15.20 -11.28
C GLU A 100 -2.19 16.15 -12.37
N ILE A 101 -3.37 16.73 -12.19
CA ILE A 101 -3.93 17.76 -13.08
C ILE A 101 -3.02 18.99 -13.13
N GLU A 102 -2.52 19.45 -11.98
CA GLU A 102 -1.59 20.58 -11.88
C GLU A 102 -0.24 20.29 -12.56
N GLU A 103 0.31 19.09 -12.36
CA GLU A 103 1.58 18.66 -12.94
C GLU A 103 1.49 18.52 -14.47
N GLN A 104 0.43 17.90 -14.98
CA GLN A 104 0.22 17.66 -16.40
C GLN A 104 -0.46 18.84 -17.13
N LYS A 105 -0.82 19.91 -16.42
CA LYS A 105 -1.53 21.10 -16.94
C LYS A 105 -2.85 20.77 -17.64
N LEU A 106 -3.60 19.80 -17.12
CA LEU A 106 -4.86 19.31 -17.70
C LEU A 106 -6.05 20.18 -17.28
N LEU A 107 -6.07 21.44 -17.72
CA LEU A 107 -7.07 22.44 -17.29
C LEU A 107 -8.53 21.99 -17.50
N GLU A 108 -8.79 21.19 -18.54
CA GLU A 108 -10.12 20.65 -18.87
C GLU A 108 -10.69 19.73 -17.78
N LEU A 109 -9.84 19.10 -16.97
CA LEU A 109 -10.27 18.19 -15.91
C LEU A 109 -10.55 18.91 -14.58
N THR A 110 -10.27 20.21 -14.50
CA THR A 110 -10.49 21.01 -13.28
C THR A 110 -11.98 21.07 -12.93
N GLU A 111 -12.86 21.22 -13.92
CA GLU A 111 -14.31 21.24 -13.71
C GLU A 111 -14.84 19.89 -13.18
N ALA A 112 -14.30 18.79 -13.72
CA ALA A 112 -14.64 17.45 -13.26
C ALA A 112 -14.18 17.23 -11.80
N LEU A 113 -13.01 17.73 -11.43
CA LEU A 113 -12.49 17.69 -10.06
C LEU A 113 -13.39 18.45 -9.08
N GLU A 114 -13.85 19.65 -9.45
CA GLU A 114 -14.79 20.44 -8.65
C GLU A 114 -16.13 19.73 -8.47
N PHE A 115 -16.65 19.10 -9.53
CA PHE A 115 -17.87 18.29 -9.45
C PHE A 115 -17.70 17.09 -8.50
N LEU A 116 -16.59 16.37 -8.59
CA LEU A 116 -16.29 15.25 -7.70
C LEU A 116 -16.11 15.70 -6.24
N GLN A 117 -15.49 16.87 -6.02
CA GLN A 117 -15.36 17.45 -4.69
C GLN A 117 -16.73 17.77 -4.07
N LEU A 118 -17.63 18.37 -4.87
CA LEU A 118 -18.99 18.69 -4.45
C LEU A 118 -19.77 17.41 -4.10
N HIS A 119 -19.72 16.40 -4.97
CA HIS A 119 -20.42 15.13 -4.77
C HIS A 119 -19.91 14.37 -3.54
N SER A 120 -18.60 14.43 -3.29
CA SER A 120 -17.95 13.79 -2.15
C SER A 120 -18.13 14.54 -0.83
N LYS A 121 -18.74 15.74 -0.85
CA LYS A 121 -18.95 16.62 0.31
C LYS A 121 -17.64 16.96 1.04
N ILE A 122 -16.61 17.29 0.27
CA ILE A 122 -15.27 17.61 0.81
C ILE A 122 -15.06 19.12 0.81
N ASN A 123 -14.66 19.65 1.96
CA ASN A 123 -14.39 21.07 2.11
C ASN A 123 -13.09 21.46 1.37
N ASN A 124 -13.07 22.63 0.73
CA ASN A 124 -11.88 23.12 0.02
C ASN A 124 -10.66 23.26 0.96
N ARG A 125 -10.88 23.68 2.22
CA ARG A 125 -9.82 23.74 3.24
C ARG A 125 -9.23 22.37 3.57
N GLU A 126 -10.10 21.35 3.66
CA GLU A 126 -9.69 19.97 3.92
C GLU A 126 -8.89 19.44 2.74
N LEU A 127 -9.38 19.64 1.51
CA LEU A 127 -8.70 19.22 0.29
C LEU A 127 -7.32 19.87 0.15
N THR A 128 -7.21 21.19 0.34
CA THR A 128 -5.94 21.93 0.25
C THR A 128 -4.92 21.42 1.26
N PHE A 129 -5.33 21.28 2.53
CA PHE A 129 -4.46 20.76 3.58
C PHE A 129 -3.89 19.37 3.25
N TRP A 130 -4.75 18.46 2.80
CA TRP A 130 -4.33 17.11 2.46
C TRP A 130 -3.52 17.05 1.16
N LYS A 131 -3.83 17.91 0.18
CA LYS A 131 -3.06 18.06 -1.05
C LYS A 131 -1.60 18.44 -0.74
N GLU A 132 -1.38 19.40 0.16
CA GLU A 132 -0.03 19.80 0.60
C GLU A 132 0.73 18.65 1.27
N LEU A 133 0.05 17.88 2.14
CA LEU A 133 0.66 16.71 2.78
C LEU A 133 1.04 15.63 1.76
N VAL A 134 0.14 15.31 0.83
CA VAL A 134 0.40 14.34 -0.24
C VAL A 134 1.57 14.79 -1.11
N LEU A 135 1.61 16.07 -1.49
CA LEU A 135 2.73 16.64 -2.25
C LEU A 135 4.06 16.49 -1.49
N LYS A 136 4.08 16.74 -0.18
CA LYS A 136 5.28 16.53 0.64
C LYS A 136 5.73 15.06 0.63
N CYS A 137 4.80 14.12 0.74
CA CYS A 137 5.12 12.70 0.67
C CYS A 137 5.65 12.28 -0.70
N LEU A 138 5.01 12.72 -1.79
CA LEU A 138 5.42 12.40 -3.16
C LEU A 138 6.79 12.99 -3.50
N THR A 139 7.09 14.21 -3.02
CA THR A 139 8.40 14.84 -3.21
C THR A 139 9.51 14.11 -2.45
N GLU A 140 9.24 13.68 -1.21
CA GLU A 140 10.17 12.86 -0.43
C GLU A 140 10.43 11.50 -1.09
N TYR A 141 9.38 10.82 -1.55
CA TYR A 141 9.45 9.55 -2.26
C TYR A 141 10.22 9.64 -3.57
N SER A 142 10.00 10.73 -4.33
CA SER A 142 10.69 10.98 -5.59
C SER A 142 12.17 11.34 -5.38
N SER A 143 12.54 11.83 -4.19
CA SER A 143 13.90 12.24 -3.86
C SER A 143 14.90 11.08 -3.95
N SER A 144 16.17 11.43 -4.19
CA SER A 144 17.28 10.48 -4.22
C SER A 144 17.61 9.86 -2.86
N LYS A 145 17.06 10.40 -1.75
CA LYS A 145 17.26 9.89 -0.39
C LYS A 145 16.31 8.73 -0.07
N CYS A 146 15.22 8.57 -0.82
CA CYS A 146 14.28 7.49 -0.62
C CYS A 146 14.89 6.16 -1.10
N SER A 147 14.90 5.16 -0.21
CA SER A 147 15.32 3.80 -0.55
C SER A 147 14.26 3.17 -1.45
N LYS A 148 14.42 3.34 -2.76
CA LYS A 148 13.51 2.74 -3.75
C LYS A 148 13.74 1.23 -3.76
N PRO A 149 12.67 0.40 -3.78
CA PRO A 149 12.83 -1.03 -3.98
C PRO A 149 13.62 -1.24 -5.27
N ASN A 150 14.63 -2.13 -5.20
CA ASN A 150 15.57 -2.35 -6.28
C ASN A 150 14.80 -2.65 -7.59
N VAL A 151 14.87 -1.73 -8.56
CA VAL A 151 14.14 -1.80 -9.85
C VAL A 151 14.72 -2.89 -10.78
N GLN A 152 15.60 -3.75 -10.27
CA GLN A 152 15.93 -4.99 -10.95
C GLN A 152 14.63 -5.77 -11.14
N LYS A 153 14.08 -5.70 -12.36
CA LYS A 153 13.01 -6.58 -12.85
C LYS A 153 13.30 -7.97 -12.31
N LEU A 154 12.40 -8.49 -11.49
CA LEU A 154 12.40 -9.89 -11.08
C LEU A 154 12.41 -10.72 -12.36
N LYS A 155 13.59 -11.16 -12.77
CA LYS A 155 13.73 -12.17 -13.82
C LYS A 155 13.40 -13.47 -13.13
N TRP A 156 12.28 -14.05 -13.50
CA TRP A 156 11.97 -15.44 -13.19
C TRP A 156 13.01 -16.31 -13.89
N ILE A 157 14.13 -16.57 -13.23
CA ILE A 157 15.12 -17.54 -13.66
C ILE A 157 14.61 -18.89 -13.19
N VAL A 158 13.99 -19.61 -14.11
CA VAL A 158 13.59 -21.00 -13.89
C VAL A 158 14.84 -21.81 -13.55
N SER A 159 14.83 -22.55 -12.43
CA SER A 159 15.97 -23.38 -12.02
C SER A 159 16.39 -24.31 -13.18
N GLY A 160 17.68 -24.64 -13.30
CA GLY A 160 18.16 -25.52 -14.37
C GLY A 160 17.43 -26.87 -14.43
N ARG A 161 16.94 -27.37 -13.28
CA ARG A 161 16.09 -28.56 -13.18
C ARG A 161 14.70 -28.32 -13.79
N THR A 162 14.04 -27.24 -13.37
CA THR A 162 12.71 -26.86 -13.86
C THR A 162 12.74 -26.51 -15.36
N ALA A 163 13.80 -25.88 -15.85
CA ALA A 163 13.95 -25.54 -17.28
C ALA A 163 14.13 -26.80 -18.14
N ARG A 164 14.84 -27.82 -17.64
CA ARG A 164 14.97 -29.13 -18.31
C ARG A 164 13.66 -29.90 -18.30
N GLN A 165 12.88 -29.87 -17.21
CA GLN A 165 11.54 -30.46 -17.16
C GLN A 165 10.58 -29.76 -18.14
N LEU A 166 10.60 -28.43 -18.24
CA LEU A 166 9.78 -27.68 -19.18
C LEU A 166 10.18 -27.92 -20.65
N LYS A 167 11.47 -28.12 -20.95
CA LYS A 167 11.89 -28.47 -22.33
C LYS A 167 11.23 -29.75 -22.85
N HIS A 168 10.92 -30.71 -21.97
CA HIS A 168 10.23 -31.94 -22.37
C HIS A 168 8.71 -31.76 -22.57
N SER A 169 8.09 -30.74 -21.96
CA SER A 169 6.67 -30.45 -22.15
C SER A 169 6.38 -29.61 -23.39
N TYR A 170 7.33 -28.80 -23.88
CA TYR A 170 7.15 -28.02 -25.12
C TYR A 170 6.86 -28.89 -26.36
N TYR A 171 7.43 -30.09 -26.44
CA TYR A 171 7.18 -31.03 -27.55
C TYR A 171 5.85 -31.80 -27.43
N ARG A 172 5.11 -31.63 -26.32
CA ARG A 172 3.83 -32.30 -26.07
C ARG A 172 2.64 -31.34 -26.07
N ILE A 173 2.86 -30.06 -26.35
CA ILE A 173 1.77 -29.13 -26.64
C ILE A 173 1.23 -29.54 -28.00
N THR A 174 0.14 -30.30 -28.01
CA THR A 174 -0.73 -30.38 -29.20
C THR A 174 -0.98 -28.97 -29.66
N HIS A 175 -0.58 -28.63 -30.89
CA HIS A 175 -0.83 -27.31 -31.48
C HIS A 175 -2.28 -26.94 -31.19
N LEU A 176 -2.49 -25.92 -30.35
CA LEU A 176 -3.81 -25.35 -30.15
C LEU A 176 -4.26 -24.84 -31.53
N PRO A 177 -5.46 -25.21 -32.00
CA PRO A 177 -5.91 -24.80 -33.32
C PRO A 177 -5.90 -23.28 -33.40
N THR A 178 -5.26 -22.75 -34.44
CA THR A 178 -5.30 -21.32 -34.75
C THR A 178 -6.75 -20.93 -34.99
N ILE A 179 -7.27 -19.99 -34.19
CA ILE A 179 -8.58 -19.39 -34.45
C ILE A 179 -8.43 -18.57 -35.74
N PRO A 180 -9.15 -18.88 -36.82
CA PRO A 180 -9.11 -18.06 -38.01
C PRO A 180 -9.80 -16.73 -37.71
N GLU A 181 -9.04 -15.65 -37.73
CA GLU A 181 -9.58 -14.29 -37.79
C GLU A 181 -10.35 -14.18 -39.12
N THR A 182 -11.69 -14.20 -39.05
CA THR A 182 -12.52 -13.95 -40.23
C THR A 182 -12.34 -12.49 -40.62
N SER A 183 -11.68 -12.25 -41.75
CA SER A 183 -11.72 -10.95 -42.40
C SER A 183 -13.14 -10.72 -42.90
N SER A 184 -13.85 -9.81 -42.23
CA SER A 184 -15.07 -9.16 -42.70
C SER A 184 -14.98 -7.69 -42.38
#